data_AF-A0A2R6H771-F1
#
_entry.id   AF-A0A2R6H771-F1
#
_cell.length_a   1.000
_cell.length_b   1.000
_cell.length_c   1.000
_cell.angle_alpha   90.00
_cell.angle_beta   90.00
_cell.angle_gamma   90.00
#
_symmetry.space_group_name_H-M   'P 1'
#
loop_
_entity.id
_entity.type
_entity.pdbx_description
1 polymer ?
#
loop_
_entity_poly.entity_id
_entity_poly.type
_entity_poly.pdbx_seq_one_letter_code
_entity_poly.pdbx_strand_id
1 'polypeptide(L)'
;MSRHQKRLSAPDSWPVERKVETFTAKAGAGPHGEAGVPLSVLLRDVLGYVDSTKEARYALDQDSVLVNGDPVSDERRPIGMFDIIAFTEREEFYRVFPGEGGRLALTPIDAGDADSKLGKVIGKQQVPGGETQLSLHDGATLVVDDAAEYGGGDSVVVSTDEPAVVAHFPYEEGALVTAVRGAHAGEIGHLDEIQVTPGSAPNSVLVSREDGADFETIAEYVVVIDENFTVEEAADEATVGADVPAADAEDASAASTAAGDAPTTDDSGDAGEEGDDE
;
A
#
# COMPACT_ATOMS: atom_id res chain seq x y z
N MET A 1 21.44 -11.94 -2.37
CA MET A 1 19.98 -11.77 -2.16
C MET A 1 19.29 -11.69 -3.51
N SER A 2 18.12 -12.33 -3.67
CA SER A 2 17.36 -12.28 -4.93
C SER A 2 16.82 -10.87 -5.18
N ARG A 3 16.87 -10.41 -6.44
CA ARG A 3 16.28 -9.14 -6.88
C ARG A 3 14.80 -9.26 -7.27
N HIS A 4 14.33 -10.50 -7.44
CA HIS A 4 12.99 -10.82 -7.92
C HIS A 4 12.25 -11.65 -6.88
N GLN A 5 10.93 -11.54 -6.86
CA GLN A 5 10.03 -12.42 -6.12
C GLN A 5 8.94 -12.95 -7.05
N LYS A 6 8.32 -14.09 -6.71
CA LYS A 6 7.15 -14.55 -7.47
C LYS A 6 6.01 -13.57 -7.24
N ARG A 7 5.26 -13.23 -8.28
CA ARG A 7 4.11 -12.31 -8.16
C ARG A 7 3.02 -12.89 -7.25
N LEU A 8 2.85 -14.21 -7.29
CA LEU A 8 1.98 -14.96 -6.38
C LEU A 8 2.34 -14.81 -4.90
N SER A 9 3.60 -14.48 -4.56
CA SER A 9 4.05 -14.32 -3.17
C SER A 9 4.22 -12.85 -2.76
N ALA A 10 3.78 -11.89 -3.58
CA ALA A 10 3.76 -10.47 -3.18
C ALA A 10 2.79 -10.28 -1.99
N PRO A 11 2.96 -9.25 -1.14
CA PRO A 11 1.97 -8.89 -0.12
C PRO A 11 0.60 -8.54 -0.72
N ASP A 12 -0.49 -8.81 0.01
CA ASP A 12 -1.85 -8.45 -0.42
C ASP A 12 -2.09 -6.94 -0.46
N SER A 13 -1.28 -6.18 0.30
CA SER A 13 -1.32 -4.71 0.30
C SER A 13 -0.84 -4.10 -1.01
N TRP A 14 -0.16 -4.86 -1.88
CA TRP A 14 0.32 -4.33 -3.15
C TRP A 14 -0.82 -4.29 -4.17
N PRO A 15 -1.10 -3.15 -4.81
CA PRO A 15 -2.09 -3.03 -5.88
C PRO A 15 -1.57 -3.68 -7.18
N VAL A 16 -1.34 -5.00 -7.19
CA VAL A 16 -0.83 -5.74 -8.34
C VAL A 16 -1.61 -7.02 -8.61
N GLU A 17 -1.89 -7.29 -9.88
CA GLU A 17 -2.56 -8.52 -10.29
C GLU A 17 -1.63 -9.73 -10.22
N ARG A 18 -1.97 -10.73 -9.39
CA ARG A 18 -1.06 -11.86 -9.10
C ARG A 18 -0.82 -12.83 -10.27
N LYS A 19 -1.75 -12.92 -11.21
CA LYS A 19 -1.79 -13.97 -12.26
C LYS A 19 -1.43 -13.49 -13.67
N VAL A 20 -0.95 -12.25 -13.81
CA VAL A 20 -0.55 -11.69 -15.12
C VAL A 20 0.87 -12.09 -15.48
N GLU A 21 1.79 -12.05 -14.50
CA GLU A 21 3.21 -12.36 -14.71
C GLU A 21 3.75 -13.29 -13.63
N THR A 22 4.81 -14.03 -13.95
CA THR A 22 5.41 -14.97 -12.98
C THR A 22 6.16 -14.25 -11.87
N PHE A 23 6.86 -13.16 -12.20
CA PHE A 23 7.76 -12.45 -11.30
C PHE A 23 7.39 -10.98 -11.16
N THR A 24 7.75 -10.40 -10.02
CA THR A 24 7.72 -8.96 -9.75
C THR A 24 9.01 -8.52 -9.06
N ALA A 25 9.23 -7.21 -9.00
CA ALA A 25 10.35 -6.63 -8.27
C ALA A 25 10.19 -6.97 -6.78
N LYS A 26 11.29 -7.39 -6.14
CA LYS A 26 11.32 -7.56 -4.69
C LYS A 26 11.62 -6.21 -4.03
N ALA A 27 10.83 -5.83 -3.03
CA ALA A 27 11.08 -4.64 -2.21
C ALA A 27 12.50 -4.65 -1.60
N GLY A 28 13.13 -3.48 -1.60
CA GLY A 28 14.43 -3.24 -1.00
C GLY A 28 14.39 -3.24 0.52
N ALA A 29 15.58 -3.13 1.12
CA ALA A 29 15.65 -2.67 2.50
C ALA A 29 15.33 -1.17 2.51
N GLY A 30 14.52 -0.71 3.44
CA GLY A 30 14.08 0.68 3.51
C GLY A 30 12.92 0.88 4.48
N PRO A 31 12.32 2.08 4.49
CA PRO A 31 11.27 2.53 5.39
C PRO A 31 10.21 1.48 5.74
N HIS A 32 9.58 0.93 4.70
CA HIS A 32 8.43 0.04 4.84
C HIS A 32 8.77 -1.43 4.63
N GLY A 33 10.07 -1.77 4.56
CA GLY A 33 10.57 -3.13 4.43
C GLY A 33 9.91 -3.95 3.31
N GLU A 34 9.55 -5.20 3.60
CA GLU A 34 8.91 -6.09 2.62
C GLU A 34 7.40 -5.80 2.42
N ALA A 35 6.78 -5.02 3.30
CA ALA A 35 5.37 -4.65 3.21
C ALA A 35 5.13 -3.51 2.21
N GLY A 36 6.13 -2.63 2.03
CA GLY A 36 6.07 -1.53 1.08
C GLY A 36 6.13 -1.97 -0.38
N VAL A 37 5.45 -1.22 -1.25
CA VAL A 37 5.44 -1.42 -2.70
C VAL A 37 6.73 -0.85 -3.29
N PRO A 38 7.48 -1.60 -4.12
CA PRO A 38 8.65 -1.08 -4.80
C PRO A 38 8.26 0.07 -5.72
N LEU A 39 9.05 1.14 -5.72
CA LEU A 39 8.79 2.31 -6.57
C LEU A 39 8.60 1.95 -8.06
N SER A 40 9.39 1.00 -8.58
CA SER A 40 9.21 0.47 -9.95
C SER A 40 7.85 -0.19 -10.21
N VAL A 41 7.26 -0.85 -9.22
CA VAL A 41 5.92 -1.44 -9.31
C VAL A 41 4.88 -0.33 -9.29
N LEU A 42 5.06 0.67 -8.43
CA LEU A 42 4.15 1.81 -8.35
C LEU A 42 4.11 2.60 -9.66
N LEU A 43 5.26 2.93 -10.24
CA LEU A 43 5.34 3.68 -11.49
C LEU A 43 4.77 2.92 -12.69
N ARG A 44 4.90 1.59 -12.72
CA ARG A 44 4.48 0.75 -13.85
C ARG A 44 3.06 0.21 -13.71
N ASP A 45 2.79 -0.51 -12.61
CA ASP A 45 1.55 -1.26 -12.44
C ASP A 45 0.41 -0.39 -11.89
N VAL A 46 0.72 0.71 -11.19
CA VAL A 46 -0.31 1.60 -10.59
C VAL A 46 -0.52 2.85 -11.46
N LEU A 47 0.56 3.62 -11.71
CA LEU A 47 0.47 4.87 -12.46
C LEU A 47 0.57 4.69 -13.97
N GLY A 48 1.18 3.59 -14.45
CA GLY A 48 1.37 3.35 -15.88
C GLY A 48 2.30 4.36 -16.58
N TYR A 49 3.18 5.03 -15.84
CA TYR A 49 4.08 6.05 -16.39
C TYR A 49 5.30 5.46 -17.10
N VAL A 50 5.62 4.20 -16.81
CA VAL A 50 6.75 3.47 -17.38
C VAL A 50 6.31 2.05 -17.72
N ASP A 51 6.85 1.46 -18.77
CA ASP A 51 6.55 0.08 -19.18
C ASP A 51 7.58 -0.91 -18.60
N SER A 52 8.80 -0.44 -18.35
CA SER A 52 9.93 -1.28 -17.96
C SER A 52 10.71 -0.74 -16.76
N THR A 53 11.40 -1.64 -16.05
CA THR A 53 12.31 -1.26 -14.95
C THR A 53 13.46 -0.34 -15.42
N LYS A 54 13.83 -0.42 -16.71
CA LYS A 54 14.88 0.45 -17.28
C LYS A 54 14.40 1.89 -17.38
N GLU A 55 13.16 2.11 -17.79
CA GLU A 55 12.54 3.44 -17.85
C GLU A 55 12.28 3.98 -16.45
N ALA A 56 11.81 3.13 -15.53
CA ALA A 56 11.70 3.49 -14.12
C ALA A 56 13.04 4.02 -13.59
N ARG A 57 14.13 3.27 -13.76
CA ARG A 57 15.45 3.71 -13.33
C ARG A 57 15.90 5.00 -14.04
N TYR A 58 15.64 5.11 -15.34
CA TYR A 58 15.99 6.32 -16.09
C TYR A 58 15.30 7.56 -15.50
N ALA A 59 14.00 7.49 -15.19
CA ALA A 59 13.28 8.60 -14.56
C ALA A 59 13.82 8.94 -13.17
N LEU A 60 14.15 7.93 -12.37
CA LEU A 60 14.75 8.10 -11.04
C LEU A 60 16.14 8.73 -11.09
N ASP A 61 16.96 8.34 -12.06
CA ASP A 61 18.31 8.89 -12.28
C ASP A 61 18.28 10.34 -12.81
N GLN A 62 17.12 10.86 -13.21
CA GLN A 62 16.92 12.27 -13.60
C GLN A 62 16.36 13.14 -12.46
N ASP A 63 16.21 12.58 -11.25
CA ASP A 63 15.59 13.27 -10.11
C ASP A 63 14.15 13.79 -10.41
N SER A 64 13.45 13.17 -11.37
CA SER A 64 12.07 13.53 -11.75
C SER A 64 11.03 13.08 -10.72
N VAL A 65 11.40 12.18 -9.81
CA VAL A 65 10.53 11.63 -8.77
C VAL A 65 11.17 11.86 -7.41
N LEU A 66 10.44 12.54 -6.53
CA LEU A 66 10.83 12.74 -5.13
C LEU A 66 9.93 11.90 -4.23
N VAL A 67 10.50 11.30 -3.20
CA VAL A 67 9.76 10.56 -2.17
C VAL A 67 10.01 11.25 -0.85
N ASN A 68 8.95 11.81 -0.25
CA ASN A 68 9.07 12.66 0.93
C ASN A 68 10.14 13.75 0.73
N GLY A 69 10.07 14.47 -0.39
CA GLY A 69 10.99 15.57 -0.74
C GLY A 69 12.37 15.17 -1.23
N ASP A 70 12.83 13.97 -0.91
CA ASP A 70 14.16 13.50 -1.30
C ASP A 70 14.14 12.83 -2.70
N PRO A 71 15.12 13.13 -3.57
CA PRO A 71 15.30 12.38 -4.81
C PRO A 71 15.73 10.94 -4.52
N VAL A 72 15.10 9.98 -5.20
CA VAL A 72 15.36 8.56 -5.00
C VAL A 72 15.89 7.94 -6.29
N SER A 73 17.03 7.27 -6.21
CA SER A 73 17.63 6.52 -7.34
C SER A 73 17.33 5.01 -7.31
N ASP A 74 17.00 4.43 -6.15
CA ASP A 74 16.73 2.99 -6.03
C ASP A 74 15.29 2.65 -6.43
N GLU A 75 15.13 1.99 -7.58
CA GLU A 75 13.82 1.56 -8.08
C GLU A 75 13.09 0.52 -7.21
N ARG A 76 13.80 -0.06 -6.24
CA ARG A 76 13.27 -1.03 -5.27
C ARG A 76 12.94 -0.40 -3.93
N ARG A 77 13.11 0.90 -3.75
CA ARG A 77 12.74 1.62 -2.53
C ARG A 77 11.31 1.24 -2.14
N PRO A 78 11.09 0.67 -0.93
CA PRO A 78 9.75 0.33 -0.49
C PRO A 78 9.00 1.60 -0.08
N ILE A 79 7.93 1.88 -0.82
CA ILE A 79 6.97 2.94 -0.54
C ILE A 79 5.83 2.37 0.28
N GLY A 80 5.39 3.09 1.30
CA GLY A 80 4.32 2.64 2.18
C GLY A 80 3.43 3.78 2.63
N MET A 81 2.74 3.55 3.74
CA MET A 81 1.67 4.43 4.18
C MET A 81 2.17 5.85 4.45
N PHE A 82 1.37 6.84 4.08
CA PHE A 82 1.62 8.27 4.26
C PHE A 82 2.88 8.82 3.59
N ASP A 83 3.59 8.02 2.80
CA ASP A 83 4.64 8.53 1.93
C ASP A 83 4.03 9.47 0.89
N ILE A 84 4.77 10.51 0.55
CA ILE A 84 4.44 11.49 -0.47
C ILE A 84 5.33 11.24 -1.68
N ILE A 85 4.71 11.16 -2.85
CA ILE A 85 5.39 10.99 -4.13
C ILE A 85 5.13 12.24 -4.96
N ALA A 86 6.19 12.97 -5.29
CA ALA A 86 6.11 14.16 -6.11
C ALA A 86 6.79 13.93 -7.47
N PHE A 87 6.11 14.32 -8.55
CA PHE A 87 6.63 14.30 -9.91
C PHE A 87 6.93 15.72 -10.36
N THR A 88 8.21 16.11 -10.28
CA THR A 88 8.64 17.51 -10.46
C THR A 88 8.34 18.08 -11.84
N GLU A 89 8.48 17.26 -12.89
CA GLU A 89 8.22 17.67 -14.27
C GLU A 89 6.72 17.80 -14.60
N ARG A 90 5.87 17.16 -13.81
CA ARG A 90 4.41 17.10 -14.04
C ARG A 90 3.61 17.94 -13.07
N GLU A 91 4.25 18.46 -12.02
CA GLU A 91 3.60 19.18 -10.92
C GLU A 91 2.47 18.36 -10.28
N GLU A 92 2.66 17.03 -10.21
CA GLU A 92 1.71 16.08 -9.62
C GLU A 92 2.24 15.55 -8.29
N PHE A 93 1.39 15.51 -7.28
CA PHE A 93 1.71 15.07 -5.93
C PHE A 93 0.69 14.04 -5.47
N TYR A 94 1.18 12.94 -4.90
CA TYR A 94 0.34 11.86 -4.41
C TYR A 94 0.74 11.50 -2.99
N ARG A 95 -0.26 11.26 -2.13
CA ARG A 95 -0.09 10.65 -0.82
C ARG A 95 -0.53 9.20 -0.86
N VAL A 96 0.24 8.32 -0.25
CA VAL A 96 -0.13 6.91 -0.12
C VAL A 96 -1.09 6.75 1.07
N PHE A 97 -2.27 6.20 0.82
CA PHE A 97 -3.32 6.00 1.82
C PHE A 97 -3.84 4.55 1.77
N PRO A 98 -4.42 3.98 2.85
CA PRO A 98 -5.06 2.68 2.72
C PRO A 98 -6.30 2.82 1.84
N GLY A 99 -6.34 2.07 0.75
CA GLY A 99 -7.56 1.84 -0.02
C GLY A 99 -8.40 0.72 0.58
N GLU A 100 -9.60 0.55 0.04
CA GLU A 100 -10.52 -0.53 0.43
C GLU A 100 -9.85 -1.91 0.31
N GLY A 101 -10.11 -2.77 1.30
CA GLY A 101 -9.51 -4.09 1.36
C GLY A 101 -8.00 -4.11 1.68
N GLY A 102 -7.44 -2.97 2.10
CA GLY A 102 -6.07 -2.86 2.62
C GLY A 102 -4.98 -2.80 1.56
N ARG A 103 -5.34 -2.54 0.31
CA ARG A 103 -4.38 -2.24 -0.76
C ARG A 103 -3.91 -0.80 -0.62
N LEU A 104 -2.66 -0.53 -0.96
CA LEU A 104 -2.18 0.85 -1.04
C LEU A 104 -2.85 1.56 -2.22
N ALA A 105 -3.43 2.73 -1.95
CA ALA A 105 -4.00 3.62 -2.94
C ALA A 105 -3.20 4.94 -2.95
N LEU A 106 -3.23 5.63 -4.08
CA LEU A 106 -2.65 6.96 -4.24
C LEU A 106 -3.78 7.97 -4.25
N THR A 107 -3.73 8.92 -3.32
CA THR A 107 -4.64 10.06 -3.27
C THR A 107 -3.91 11.28 -3.82
N PRO A 108 -4.41 11.96 -4.86
CA PRO A 108 -3.81 13.21 -5.32
C PRO A 108 -3.90 14.27 -4.23
N ILE A 109 -2.86 15.08 -4.09
CA ILE A 109 -2.80 16.18 -3.13
C ILE A 109 -2.27 17.45 -3.81
N ASP A 110 -2.53 18.60 -3.19
CA ASP A 110 -1.94 19.86 -3.64
C ASP A 110 -0.46 19.97 -3.23
N ALA A 111 0.27 20.87 -3.91
CA ALA A 111 1.68 21.10 -3.64
C ALA A 111 1.96 21.49 -2.17
N GLY A 112 1.08 22.28 -1.55
CA GLY A 112 1.25 22.69 -0.15
C GLY A 112 1.08 21.56 0.86
N ASP A 113 0.25 20.56 0.55
CA ASP A 113 0.10 19.35 1.38
C ASP A 113 1.24 18.36 1.19
N ALA A 114 2.08 18.55 0.16
CA ALA A 114 3.27 17.74 -0.08
C ALA A 114 4.45 18.14 0.82
N ASP A 115 4.40 19.34 1.42
CA ASP A 115 5.46 19.89 2.28
C ASP A 115 5.52 19.24 3.67
N SER A 116 4.52 18.42 4.02
CA SER A 116 4.50 17.70 5.29
C SER A 116 3.79 16.36 5.20
N LYS A 117 4.27 15.40 5.99
CA LYS A 117 3.74 14.03 6.03
C LYS A 117 3.35 13.61 7.43
N LEU A 118 2.41 12.67 7.51
CA LEU A 118 1.98 12.08 8.77
C LEU A 118 2.89 10.90 9.15
N GLY A 119 3.32 10.85 10.41
CA GLY A 119 4.13 9.78 10.96
C GLY A 119 3.58 9.28 12.29
N LYS A 120 3.19 8.00 12.36
CA LYS A 120 2.88 7.34 13.64
C LYS A 120 4.15 7.06 14.44
N VAL A 121 4.16 7.43 15.72
CA VAL A 121 5.23 7.14 16.68
C VAL A 121 5.13 5.69 17.13
N ILE A 122 6.11 4.87 16.72
CA ILE A 122 6.17 3.44 17.06
C ILE A 122 7.06 3.14 18.26
N GLY A 123 7.98 4.06 18.57
CA GLY A 123 8.98 3.82 19.61
C GLY A 123 9.58 5.13 20.11
N LYS A 124 10.08 5.07 21.34
CA LYS A 124 10.74 6.19 22.00
C LYS A 124 11.97 5.67 22.74
N GLN A 125 13.08 6.40 22.62
CA GLN A 125 14.31 6.05 23.30
C GLN A 125 15.05 7.31 23.74
N GLN A 126 15.50 7.35 25.00
CA GLN A 126 16.41 8.40 25.45
C GLN A 126 17.80 8.22 24.83
N VAL A 127 18.36 9.30 24.30
CA VAL A 127 19.68 9.32 23.68
C VAL A 127 20.71 10.01 24.59
N PRO A 128 22.01 9.71 24.44
CA PRO A 128 23.06 10.41 25.19
C PRO A 128 22.98 11.92 24.91
N GLY A 129 22.77 12.72 25.96
CA GLY A 129 22.46 14.15 25.83
C GLY A 129 21.23 14.57 26.62
N GLY A 130 20.37 13.62 26.98
CA GLY A 130 19.13 13.86 27.75
C GLY A 130 17.90 14.08 26.86
N GLU A 131 18.11 14.20 25.56
CA GLU A 131 17.05 14.27 24.55
C GLU A 131 16.38 12.91 24.33
N THR A 132 15.22 12.93 23.69
CA THR A 132 14.46 11.72 23.35
C THR A 132 14.36 11.59 21.83
N GLN A 133 14.70 10.41 21.32
CA GLN A 133 14.48 10.04 19.94
C GLN A 133 13.10 9.37 19.80
N LEU A 134 12.29 9.90 18.90
CA LEU A 134 11.07 9.28 18.41
C LEU A 134 11.42 8.45 17.17
N SER A 135 10.94 7.21 17.13
CA SER A 135 10.99 6.35 15.95
C SER A 135 9.61 6.31 15.31
N LEU A 136 9.55 6.62 14.02
CA LEU A 136 8.33 6.65 13.23
C LEU A 136 8.14 5.33 12.46
N HIS A 137 6.92 5.08 12.03
CA HIS A 137 6.52 3.85 11.33
C HIS A 137 7.24 3.62 9.98
N ASP A 138 7.69 4.68 9.33
CA ASP A 138 8.49 4.68 8.09
C ASP A 138 9.99 4.56 8.37
N GLY A 139 10.39 4.30 9.61
CA GLY A 139 11.79 4.17 10.02
C GLY A 139 12.54 5.51 10.14
N ALA A 140 11.88 6.65 9.91
CA ALA A 140 12.46 7.95 10.22
C ALA A 140 12.60 8.15 11.74
N THR A 141 13.53 9.02 12.14
CA THR A 141 13.78 9.33 13.54
C THR A 141 13.84 10.83 13.75
N LEU A 142 13.19 11.30 14.81
CA LEU A 142 13.18 12.71 15.23
C LEU A 142 13.73 12.82 16.63
N VAL A 143 14.51 13.87 16.91
CA VAL A 143 15.02 14.15 18.25
C VAL A 143 14.23 15.31 18.83
N VAL A 144 13.71 15.13 20.04
CA VAL A 144 12.91 16.12 20.76
C VAL A 144 13.45 16.31 22.17
N ASP A 145 13.37 17.53 22.68
CA ASP A 145 13.78 17.87 24.05
C ASP A 145 12.77 17.35 25.08
N ASP A 146 11.47 17.51 24.83
CA ASP A 146 10.41 17.11 25.76
C ASP A 146 9.88 15.70 25.44
N ALA A 147 10.31 14.74 26.26
CA ALA A 147 9.84 13.38 26.17
C ALA A 147 8.35 13.21 26.55
N ALA A 148 7.77 14.10 27.35
CA ALA A 148 6.42 13.92 27.89
C ALA A 148 5.33 14.33 26.90
N GLU A 149 5.67 15.16 25.90
CA GLU A 149 4.74 15.66 24.89
C GLU A 149 4.23 14.54 23.96
N TYR A 150 5.12 13.63 23.54
CA TYR A 150 4.79 12.62 22.53
C TYR A 150 4.53 11.24 23.14
N GLY A 151 3.34 10.69 22.98
CA GLY A 151 2.99 9.32 23.34
C GLY A 151 3.46 8.27 22.33
N GLY A 152 3.41 7.00 22.72
CA GLY A 152 3.52 5.89 21.77
C GLY A 152 2.16 5.63 21.14
N GLY A 153 2.10 5.51 19.81
CA GLY A 153 0.85 5.39 19.06
C GLY A 153 0.32 6.72 18.52
N ASP A 154 0.78 7.85 19.08
CA ASP A 154 0.49 9.19 18.60
C ASP A 154 0.95 9.39 17.16
N SER A 155 0.35 10.36 16.49
CA SER A 155 0.73 10.74 15.13
C SER A 155 1.28 12.15 15.11
N VAL A 156 2.38 12.35 14.40
CA VAL A 156 3.05 13.64 14.25
C VAL A 156 3.10 14.02 12.78
N VAL A 157 2.87 15.29 12.49
CA VAL A 157 3.08 15.85 11.15
C VAL A 157 4.52 16.34 11.10
N VAL A 158 5.27 15.85 10.14
CA VAL A 158 6.69 16.13 9.98
C VAL A 158 6.87 16.89 8.68
N SER A 159 7.58 18.02 8.73
CA SER A 159 7.94 18.74 7.52
C SER A 159 8.90 17.90 6.67
N THR A 160 8.71 18.00 5.36
CA THR A 160 9.50 17.33 4.35
C THR A 160 10.88 18.00 4.16
N ASP A 161 10.96 19.33 4.29
CA ASP A 161 12.21 20.09 4.09
C ASP A 161 13.14 20.03 5.30
N GLU A 162 12.57 20.23 6.50
CA GLU A 162 13.29 20.22 7.76
C GLU A 162 12.66 19.17 8.67
N PRO A 163 13.44 18.25 9.27
CA PRO A 163 12.91 17.18 10.12
C PRO A 163 12.46 17.73 11.47
N ALA A 164 11.36 18.47 11.45
CA ALA A 164 10.73 19.14 12.59
C ALA A 164 9.25 18.76 12.66
N VAL A 165 8.73 18.71 13.88
CA VAL A 165 7.32 18.45 14.15
C VAL A 165 6.52 19.73 13.91
N VAL A 166 5.54 19.66 13.03
CA VAL A 166 4.62 20.76 12.70
C VAL A 166 3.35 20.67 13.54
N ALA A 167 2.83 19.45 13.73
CA ALA A 167 1.64 19.18 14.51
C ALA A 167 1.73 17.82 15.21
N HIS A 168 0.96 17.66 16.27
CA HIS A 168 0.90 16.45 17.09
C HIS A 168 -0.56 16.09 17.38
N PHE A 169 -0.88 14.82 17.14
CA PHE A 169 -2.19 14.24 17.35
C PHE A 169 -2.07 13.08 18.36
N PRO A 170 -2.56 13.27 19.60
CA PRO A 170 -2.49 12.25 20.63
C PRO A 170 -3.41 11.07 20.32
N TYR A 171 -2.96 9.88 20.67
CA TYR A 171 -3.76 8.66 20.56
C TYR A 171 -4.63 8.49 21.82
N GLU A 172 -5.84 9.05 21.77
CA GLU A 172 -6.82 9.03 22.87
C GLU A 172 -8.26 8.88 22.39
N GLU A 173 -9.17 8.59 23.32
CA GLU A 173 -10.61 8.47 23.04
C GLU A 173 -11.15 9.78 22.44
N GLY A 174 -11.93 9.66 21.36
CA GLY A 174 -12.43 10.78 20.56
C GLY A 174 -11.53 11.21 19.41
N ALA A 175 -10.31 10.67 19.30
CA ALA A 175 -9.43 11.00 18.17
C ALA A 175 -9.95 10.41 16.84
N LEU A 176 -9.80 11.16 15.76
CA LEU A 176 -10.08 10.68 14.40
C LEU A 176 -8.97 9.72 13.97
N VAL A 177 -9.34 8.55 13.49
CA VAL A 177 -8.40 7.50 13.17
C VAL A 177 -8.73 6.80 11.86
N THR A 178 -7.70 6.26 11.21
CA THR A 178 -7.84 5.33 10.08
C THR A 178 -7.23 3.99 10.42
N ALA A 179 -7.90 2.92 10.00
CA ALA A 179 -7.31 1.59 10.03
C ALA A 179 -6.41 1.40 8.80
N VAL A 180 -5.12 1.13 9.04
CA VAL A 180 -4.12 0.94 7.98
C VAL A 180 -3.96 -0.52 7.55
N ARG A 181 -4.45 -1.47 8.36
CA ARG A 181 -4.33 -2.92 8.13
C ARG A 181 -5.56 -3.67 8.66
N GLY A 182 -5.68 -4.92 8.23
CA GLY A 182 -6.78 -5.81 8.63
C GLY A 182 -7.98 -5.72 7.69
N ALA A 183 -9.09 -6.35 8.09
CA ALA A 183 -10.32 -6.36 7.29
C ALA A 183 -10.92 -4.95 7.12
N HIS A 184 -10.64 -4.06 8.07
CA HIS A 184 -11.15 -2.69 8.12
C HIS A 184 -10.18 -1.65 7.55
N ALA A 185 -9.17 -2.08 6.80
CA ALA A 185 -8.19 -1.16 6.25
C ALA A 185 -8.82 -0.20 5.23
N GLY A 186 -8.51 1.08 5.36
CA GLY A 186 -9.07 2.18 4.57
C GLY A 186 -10.22 2.90 5.28
N GLU A 187 -10.79 2.27 6.30
CA GLU A 187 -11.96 2.79 6.98
C GLU A 187 -11.56 3.82 8.05
N ILE A 188 -12.29 4.94 8.10
CA ILE A 188 -12.05 6.09 8.98
C ILE A 188 -13.17 6.14 10.03
N GLY A 189 -12.83 6.58 11.24
CA GLY A 189 -13.82 6.81 12.30
C GLY A 189 -13.19 7.42 13.54
N HIS A 190 -13.99 7.56 14.60
CA HIS A 190 -13.55 8.09 15.89
C HIS A 190 -13.26 6.96 16.87
N LEU A 191 -12.17 7.07 17.62
CA LEU A 191 -11.77 6.08 18.62
C LEU A 191 -12.70 6.16 19.85
N ASP A 192 -13.48 5.12 20.14
CA ASP A 192 -14.39 5.13 21.29
C ASP A 192 -13.74 4.62 22.58
N GLU A 193 -13.10 3.45 22.48
CA GLU A 193 -12.57 2.73 23.63
C GLU A 193 -11.29 1.99 23.25
N ILE A 194 -10.27 2.11 24.12
CA ILE A 194 -9.02 1.34 24.02
C ILE A 194 -9.10 0.16 24.99
N GLN A 195 -9.29 -1.04 24.46
CA GLN A 195 -9.38 -2.26 25.26
C GLN A 195 -8.00 -2.85 25.52
N VAL A 196 -7.43 -2.47 26.66
CA VAL A 196 -6.13 -2.99 27.11
C VAL A 196 -6.30 -4.39 27.68
N THR A 197 -5.80 -5.39 26.97
CA THR A 197 -5.81 -6.77 27.42
C THR A 197 -4.52 -7.09 28.18
N PRO A 198 -4.55 -7.43 29.48
CA PRO A 198 -3.36 -7.81 30.20
C PRO A 198 -2.78 -9.12 29.63
N GLY A 199 -1.62 -9.05 28.98
CA GLY A 199 -0.93 -10.22 28.45
C GLY A 199 -0.12 -9.93 27.20
N SER A 200 0.11 -10.98 26.40
CA SER A 200 0.80 -10.90 25.11
C SER A 200 -0.15 -10.76 23.93
N ALA A 201 -1.46 -10.83 24.18
CA ALA A 201 -2.46 -10.57 23.15
C ALA A 201 -2.39 -9.09 22.75
N PRO A 202 -2.54 -8.76 21.45
CA PRO A 202 -2.62 -7.38 21.03
C PRO A 202 -3.85 -6.71 21.66
N ASN A 203 -3.71 -5.43 22.02
CA ASN A 203 -4.84 -4.62 22.47
C ASN A 203 -5.79 -4.36 21.30
N SER A 204 -7.09 -4.34 21.57
CA SER A 204 -8.10 -3.95 20.58
C SER A 204 -8.62 -2.55 20.84
N VAL A 205 -9.26 -1.99 19.82
CA VAL A 205 -9.91 -0.69 19.85
C VAL A 205 -11.27 -0.78 19.17
N LEU A 206 -12.23 -0.07 19.74
CA LEU A 206 -13.53 0.14 19.14
C LEU A 206 -13.53 1.51 18.44
N VAL A 207 -13.98 1.52 17.18
CA VAL A 207 -14.03 2.73 16.37
C VAL A 207 -15.45 2.94 15.84
N SER A 208 -16.04 4.08 16.17
CA SER A 208 -17.34 4.54 15.66
C SER A 208 -17.17 5.21 14.32
N ARG A 209 -18.06 4.94 13.38
CA ARG A 209 -18.08 5.62 12.07
C ARG A 209 -19.26 6.55 11.96
N GLU A 210 -19.09 7.64 11.23
CA GLU A 210 -20.21 8.51 10.87
C GLU A 210 -21.11 7.80 9.85
N ASP A 211 -20.50 7.14 8.86
CA ASP A 211 -21.18 6.41 7.80
C ASP A 211 -20.93 4.89 7.92
N GLY A 212 -21.71 4.22 8.77
CA GLY A 212 -21.77 2.76 8.77
C GLY A 212 -21.89 2.13 10.13
N ALA A 213 -21.42 0.88 10.23
CA ALA A 213 -21.36 0.14 11.47
C ALA A 213 -19.99 0.33 12.14
N ASP A 214 -20.01 0.45 13.47
CA ASP A 214 -18.82 0.45 14.29
C ASP A 214 -18.02 -0.85 14.10
N PHE A 215 -16.71 -0.76 14.27
CA PHE A 215 -15.82 -1.89 14.07
C PHE A 215 -14.77 -2.00 15.17
N GLU A 216 -14.33 -3.24 15.39
CA GLU A 216 -13.25 -3.54 16.31
C GLU A 216 -12.00 -3.93 15.52
N THR A 217 -10.86 -3.36 15.88
CA THR A 217 -9.56 -3.70 15.27
C THR A 217 -8.45 -3.74 16.30
N ILE A 218 -7.24 -4.11 15.89
CA ILE A 218 -6.05 -4.12 16.75
C ILE A 218 -5.51 -2.70 16.84
N ALA A 219 -5.14 -2.24 18.04
CA ALA A 219 -4.59 -0.91 18.31
C ALA A 219 -3.36 -0.57 17.42
N GLU A 220 -2.54 -1.57 17.08
CA GLU A 220 -1.40 -1.39 16.18
C GLU A 220 -1.83 -0.93 14.77
N TYR A 221 -2.99 -1.38 14.29
CA TYR A 221 -3.49 -1.12 12.94
C TYR A 221 -4.13 0.25 12.79
N VAL A 222 -4.25 1.02 13.88
CA VAL A 222 -4.92 2.32 13.87
C VAL A 222 -3.90 3.44 13.87
N VAL A 223 -4.10 4.45 13.03
CA VAL A 223 -3.27 5.66 12.98
C VAL A 223 -4.19 6.86 13.20
N VAL A 224 -3.77 7.78 14.07
CA VAL A 224 -4.49 9.02 14.31
C VAL A 224 -4.26 9.95 13.12
N ILE A 225 -5.35 10.45 12.55
CA ILE A 225 -5.33 11.37 11.43
C ILE A 225 -6.03 12.66 11.82
N ASP A 226 -5.86 13.68 10.99
CA ASP A 226 -6.58 14.94 11.10
C ASP A 226 -7.58 15.08 9.95
N GLU A 227 -8.52 16.01 10.07
CA GLU A 227 -9.54 16.27 9.04
C GLU A 227 -8.90 16.60 7.68
N ASN A 228 -7.72 17.23 7.67
CA ASN A 228 -6.95 17.51 6.45
C ASN A 228 -6.38 16.26 5.74
N PHE A 229 -6.55 15.07 6.34
CA PHE A 229 -6.13 13.78 5.77
C PHE A 229 -7.32 12.89 5.41
N THR A 230 -8.55 13.41 5.50
CA THR A 230 -9.75 12.71 5.06
C THR A 230 -9.90 12.79 3.54
N VAL A 231 -10.36 11.70 2.92
CA VAL A 231 -10.45 11.55 1.46
C VAL A 231 -11.71 12.24 0.89
N GLU A 232 -12.53 12.89 1.73
CA GLU A 232 -13.85 13.40 1.36
C GLU A 232 -13.82 14.54 0.32
N GLU A 233 -12.72 15.29 0.18
CA GLU A 233 -12.59 16.32 -0.87
C GLU A 233 -11.96 15.80 -2.18
N ALA A 234 -11.45 14.56 -2.23
CA ALA A 234 -10.78 14.01 -3.41
C ALA A 234 -11.65 13.05 -4.24
N ALA A 235 -12.89 12.78 -3.83
CA ALA A 235 -13.74 11.75 -4.43
C ALA A 235 -14.31 12.08 -5.82
N ASP A 236 -14.13 13.30 -6.36
CA ASP A 236 -14.73 13.67 -7.66
C ASP A 236 -13.80 13.46 -8.88
N GLU A 237 -12.50 13.23 -8.71
CA GLU A 237 -11.61 12.95 -9.86
C GLU A 237 -10.48 11.95 -9.48
N ALA A 238 -10.44 10.81 -10.18
CA ALA A 238 -9.34 9.84 -10.26
C ALA A 238 -9.29 8.63 -9.29
N THR A 239 -10.36 7.83 -9.23
CA THR A 239 -10.19 6.37 -9.08
C THR A 239 -9.65 5.78 -10.40
N VAL A 240 -8.33 5.82 -10.62
CA VAL A 240 -7.72 5.11 -11.76
C VAL A 240 -7.58 3.63 -11.38
N GLY A 241 -8.66 2.88 -11.65
CA GLY A 241 -8.63 1.47 -12.05
C GLY A 241 -8.41 0.40 -10.98
N ALA A 242 -9.49 -0.16 -10.43
CA ALA A 242 -9.59 -1.59 -10.11
C ALA A 242 -11.04 -2.05 -9.90
N ASP A 243 -11.95 -1.77 -10.84
CA ASP A 243 -13.27 -2.43 -10.87
C ASP A 243 -13.35 -3.40 -12.05
N VAL A 244 -13.18 -4.69 -11.75
CA VAL A 244 -13.71 -5.78 -12.58
C VAL A 244 -14.59 -6.62 -11.67
N PRO A 245 -15.91 -6.69 -11.91
CA PRO A 245 -16.83 -7.39 -11.02
C PRO A 245 -16.49 -8.88 -11.00
N ALA A 246 -16.41 -9.44 -9.80
CA ALA A 246 -16.35 -10.87 -9.59
C ALA A 246 -17.65 -11.49 -10.13
N ALA A 247 -17.56 -12.21 -11.24
CA ALA A 247 -18.65 -13.03 -11.71
C ALA A 247 -18.72 -14.31 -10.84
N ASP A 248 -19.81 -14.41 -10.09
CA ASP A 248 -20.27 -15.63 -9.41
C ASP A 248 -20.32 -16.81 -10.39
N ALA A 249 -19.60 -17.88 -10.06
CA ALA A 249 -19.79 -19.20 -10.66
C ALA A 249 -20.45 -20.11 -9.61
N GLU A 250 -21.76 -19.97 -9.48
CA GLU A 250 -22.61 -20.94 -8.79
C GLU A 250 -22.68 -22.24 -9.61
N ASP A 251 -22.43 -23.33 -8.89
CA ASP A 251 -22.57 -24.73 -9.28
C ASP A 251 -24.01 -25.05 -9.69
N ALA A 252 -24.21 -25.62 -10.89
CA ALA A 252 -25.42 -26.38 -11.18
C ALA A 252 -25.20 -27.45 -12.27
N SER A 253 -25.30 -28.69 -11.79
CA SER A 253 -25.86 -29.88 -12.45
C SER A 253 -24.89 -30.90 -13.06
N ALA A 254 -24.68 -31.95 -12.26
CA ALA A 254 -24.37 -33.29 -12.71
C ALA A 254 -25.55 -33.93 -13.49
N ALA A 255 -25.16 -34.85 -14.37
CA ALA A 255 -25.83 -36.09 -14.80
C ALA A 255 -26.27 -36.17 -16.27
N SER A 256 -25.52 -36.93 -17.07
CA SER A 256 -25.99 -38.26 -17.48
C SER A 256 -24.85 -39.09 -18.08
N THR A 257 -24.69 -40.29 -17.53
CA THR A 257 -23.97 -41.41 -18.13
C THR A 257 -24.96 -42.21 -18.98
N ALA A 258 -24.57 -42.56 -20.21
CA ALA A 258 -25.10 -43.74 -20.89
C ALA A 258 -24.12 -44.18 -21.98
N ALA A 259 -23.56 -45.38 -21.80
CA ALA A 259 -22.83 -46.12 -22.81
C ALA A 259 -23.79 -46.69 -23.87
N GLY A 260 -23.30 -46.86 -25.11
CA GLY A 260 -24.01 -47.58 -26.15
C GLY A 260 -23.24 -47.65 -27.47
N ASP A 261 -22.58 -48.79 -27.67
CA ASP A 261 -22.44 -49.60 -28.89
C ASP A 261 -22.00 -48.98 -30.25
N ALA A 262 -21.02 -49.65 -30.86
CA ALA A 262 -20.45 -49.43 -32.20
C ALA A 262 -21.41 -49.93 -33.34
N PRO A 263 -21.03 -50.12 -34.64
CA PRO A 263 -19.78 -49.84 -35.38
C PRO A 263 -19.94 -49.34 -36.86
N THR A 264 -18.79 -49.17 -37.52
CA THR A 264 -18.45 -49.27 -38.98
C THR A 264 -19.14 -48.39 -40.05
N THR A 265 -18.34 -47.71 -40.87
CA THR A 265 -18.08 -47.94 -42.33
C THR A 265 -17.15 -46.81 -42.83
N ASP A 266 -15.90 -47.07 -43.23
CA ASP A 266 -15.45 -47.32 -44.62
C ASP A 266 -15.84 -46.22 -45.61
N ASP A 267 -14.87 -45.37 -46.01
CA ASP A 267 -14.68 -44.81 -47.38
C ASP A 267 -13.30 -44.08 -47.43
N SER A 268 -12.24 -44.70 -47.96
CA SER A 268 -11.77 -44.65 -49.36
C SER A 268 -10.93 -43.42 -49.74
N GLY A 269 -9.76 -43.68 -50.36
CA GLY A 269 -9.04 -42.73 -51.24
C GLY A 269 -7.72 -42.21 -50.64
N ASP A 270 -6.58 -42.89 -50.77
CA ASP A 270 -5.75 -43.15 -51.97
C ASP A 270 -4.71 -42.05 -52.28
N ALA A 271 -3.46 -42.52 -52.27
CA ALA A 271 -2.24 -42.11 -52.99
C ALA A 271 -1.70 -40.66 -52.93
N GLY A 272 -0.40 -40.57 -52.62
CA GLY A 272 0.42 -39.38 -52.87
C GLY A 272 1.84 -39.51 -52.29
N GLU A 273 2.66 -40.31 -52.97
CA GLU A 273 4.05 -40.68 -52.69
C GLU A 273 5.04 -39.51 -52.45
N GLU A 274 6.06 -39.82 -51.65
CA GLU A 274 7.32 -39.10 -51.45
C GLU A 274 8.11 -38.91 -52.76
N GLY A 275 8.94 -37.86 -52.82
CA GLY A 275 9.87 -37.66 -53.92
C GLY A 275 10.76 -36.44 -53.74
N ASP A 276 11.93 -36.67 -53.14
CA ASP A 276 13.20 -35.97 -53.32
C ASP A 276 13.42 -35.45 -54.76
N ASP A 277 13.95 -34.23 -54.91
CA ASP A 277 15.15 -33.97 -55.73
C ASP A 277 15.59 -32.49 -55.65
N GLU A 278 16.90 -32.32 -55.45
CA GLU A 278 17.80 -31.15 -55.63
C GLU A 278 17.72 -29.89 -54.75
#